data_AF-R1FS20-F1
#
_entry.id   AF-R1FS20-F1
#
_cell.length_a   1.000
_cell.length_b   1.000
_cell.length_c   1.000
_cell.angle_alpha   90.00
_cell.angle_beta   90.00
_cell.angle_gamma   90.00
#
_symmetry.space_group_name_H-M   'P 1'
#
loop_
_entity.id
_entity.type
_entity.pdbx_description
1 polymer ?
#
loop_
_entity_poly.entity_id
_entity_poly.type
_entity_poly.pdbx_seq_one_letter_code
_entity_poly.pdbx_strand_id
1 'polypeptide(L)' 'MSTVPVNPKPFLNDLTGKPIIAKLKWGMELPRLCRFMASTEEWIDGEFSGNLGEVLIRCNNVLYMRGLPEEDDE' A
#
# COMPACT_ATOMS: atom_id res chain seq x y z
N MET A 1 1.39 -12.73 -21.63
CA MET A 1 2.32 -12.93 -20.50
C MET A 1 1.86 -14.16 -19.73
N SER A 2 2.69 -15.21 -19.61
CA SER A 2 2.36 -16.35 -18.76
C SER A 2 2.27 -15.86 -17.32
N THR A 3 1.08 -15.94 -16.71
CA THR A 3 0.87 -15.57 -15.31
C THR A 3 1.53 -16.64 -14.44
N VAL A 4 2.80 -16.43 -14.12
CA VAL A 4 3.51 -17.27 -13.16
C VAL A 4 2.84 -17.05 -11.80
N PRO A 5 2.37 -18.11 -11.12
CA PRO A 5 1.79 -17.97 -9.80
C PRO A 5 2.86 -17.45 -8.84
N VAL A 6 2.70 -16.22 -8.36
CA VAL A 6 3.59 -15.61 -7.38
C VAL A 6 3.10 -15.96 -5.99
N ASN A 7 3.98 -16.54 -5.18
CA ASN A 7 3.66 -16.81 -3.78
C ASN A 7 3.51 -15.50 -2.98
N PRO A 8 2.69 -15.46 -1.92
CA PRO A 8 2.48 -14.24 -1.14
C PRO A 8 3.76 -13.70 -0.49
N LYS A 9 4.69 -14.57 -0.06
CA LYS A 9 5.97 -14.15 0.53
C LYS A 9 6.86 -13.37 -0.46
N PRO A 10 7.19 -13.90 -1.65
CA PRO A 10 7.96 -13.14 -2.62
C PRO A 10 7.25 -11.86 -3.08
N PHE A 11 5.92 -11.86 -3.16
CA PHE A 11 5.15 -10.64 -3.45
C PHE A 11 5.35 -9.55 -2.39
N LEU A 12 5.29 -9.89 -1.09
CA LEU A 12 5.52 -8.92 -0.02
C LEU A 12 6.96 -8.39 0.01
N ASN A 13 7.94 -9.23 -0.33
CA ASN A 13 9.33 -8.80 -0.43
C ASN A 13 9.52 -7.83 -1.60
N ASP A 14 8.87 -8.05 -2.74
CA ASP A 14 8.96 -7.15 -3.90
C ASP A 14 8.29 -5.78 -3.64
N LEU A 15 7.24 -5.75 -2.81
CA LEU A 15 6.60 -4.52 -2.37
C LEU A 15 7.39 -3.76 -1.29
N THR A 16 8.40 -4.37 -0.69
CA THR A 16 9.19 -3.74 0.38
C THR A 16 10.06 -2.62 -0.20
N GLY A 17 9.83 -1.38 0.25
CA GLY A 17 10.56 -0.19 -0.21
C GLY A 17 9.93 0.52 -1.40
N LYS A 18 8.90 -0.06 -2.02
CA LYS A 18 8.12 0.58 -3.10
C LYS A 18 6.89 1.31 -2.54
N PRO A 19 6.38 2.34 -3.23
CA PRO A 19 5.08 2.92 -2.89
C PRO A 19 3.97 1.88 -3.10
N ILE A 20 3.11 1.68 -2.10
CA ILE A 20 1.98 0.76 -2.20
C ILE A 20 0.71 1.42 -1.69
N ILE A 21 -0.42 0.98 -2.22
CA ILE A 21 -1.75 1.31 -1.73
C ILE A 21 -2.26 0.11 -0.92
N ALA A 22 -2.64 0.36 0.33
CA ALA A 22 -3.29 -0.62 1.18
C ALA A 22 -4.75 -0.24 1.42
N LYS A 23 -5.67 -1.16 1.15
CA LYS A 23 -7.09 -0.99 1.49
C LYS A 23 -7.41 -1.72 2.78
N LEU A 24 -8.06 -1.04 3.70
CA LEU A 24 -8.54 -1.63 4.94
C LEU A 24 -9.92 -2.26 4.75
N LYS A 25 -10.26 -3.27 5.57
CA LYS A 25 -11.56 -3.95 5.55
C LYS A 25 -12.76 -3.01 5.75
N TRP A 26 -12.52 -1.87 6.39
CA TRP A 26 -13.55 -0.93 6.84
C TRP A 26 -13.74 0.27 5.90
N GLY A 27 -13.28 0.18 4.64
CA GLY A 27 -13.53 1.20 3.61
C GLY A 27 -12.48 2.32 3.50
N MET A 28 -11.53 2.38 4.44
CA MET A 28 -10.43 3.35 4.38
C MET A 28 -9.34 2.87 3.40
N GLU A 29 -8.95 3.75 2.50
CA GLU A 29 -7.85 3.54 1.56
C GLU A 29 -6.64 4.35 2.05
N LEU A 30 -5.50 3.69 2.20
CA LEU A 30 -4.24 4.37 2.54
C LEU A 30 -3.33 4.24 1.32
N PRO A 31 -3.22 5.28 0.47
CA PRO A 31 -2.43 5.20 -0.75
C PRO A 31 -0.92 5.09 -0.59
N ARG A 32 -0.37 5.06 0.63
CA ARG A 32 1.07 4.85 0.86
C ARG A 32 1.29 4.00 2.11
N LEU A 33 1.57 2.71 1.95
CA LEU A 33 1.96 1.83 3.08
C LEU A 33 3.30 1.15 2.81
N CYS A 34 4.42 1.72 3.22
CA CYS A 34 5.64 0.91 3.30
C CYS A 34 6.34 1.15 4.61
N ARG A 35 6.83 0.06 5.20
CA ARG A 35 7.33 -0.12 6.57
C ARG A 35 8.43 0.86 7.01
N PHE A 36 8.86 1.81 6.20
CA PHE A 36 9.84 2.85 6.52
C PHE A 36 9.76 4.03 5.53
N MET A 37 8.57 4.58 5.24
CA MET A 37 8.47 5.86 4.50
C MET A 37 7.49 6.82 5.18
N ALA A 38 8.06 7.91 5.69
CA ALA A 38 7.54 8.84 6.69
C ALA A 38 6.36 9.75 6.24
N SER A 39 5.57 9.37 5.24
CA SER A 39 4.48 10.22 4.72
C SER A 39 3.31 9.37 4.17
N THR A 40 2.51 8.85 5.09
CA THR A 40 1.25 8.15 4.80
C THR A 40 0.12 9.15 4.61
N GLU A 41 -0.66 9.00 3.55
CA GLU A 41 -1.86 9.80 3.28
C GLU A 41 -3.09 8.97 3.57
N GLU A 42 -4.08 9.53 4.26
CA GLU A 42 -5.36 8.90 4.56
C GLU A 42 -6.43 9.32 3.58
N TRP A 43 -7.10 8.33 2.99
CA TRP A 43 -8.22 8.53 2.09
C TRP A 43 -9.44 7.78 2.63
N ILE A 44 -10.53 8.51 2.83
CA ILE A 44 -11.80 7.97 3.31
C ILE A 44 -12.82 8.20 2.19
N ASP A 45 -13.42 7.12 1.70
CA ASP A 45 -14.41 7.16 0.61
C ASP A 45 -13.94 7.92 -0.66
N GLY A 46 -12.64 7.88 -0.94
CA GLY A 46 -12.02 8.54 -2.10
C GLY A 46 -11.70 10.02 -1.88
N GLU A 47 -11.92 10.57 -0.69
CA GLU A 47 -11.54 11.93 -0.31
C GLU A 47 -10.28 11.93 0.55
N PHE A 48 -9.38 12.89 0.27
CA PHE A 48 -8.17 13.09 1.07
C PHE A 48 -8.55 13.62 2.46
N SER A 49 -8.34 12.79 3.49
CA SER A 49 -8.62 13.12 4.89
C SER A 49 -7.44 13.84 5.55
N GLY A 50 -6.21 13.44 5.22
CA GLY A 50 -5.01 14.11 5.76
C GLY A 50 -3.72 13.31 5.64
N ASN A 51 -2.63 13.91 6.11
CA ASN A 51 -1.32 13.25 6.20
C ASN A 51 -1.10 12.70 7.62
N LEU A 52 -0.88 11.39 7.72
CA LEU A 52 -0.67 10.68 8.98
C LEU A 52 0.82 10.49 9.34
N GLY A 53 1.75 10.77 8.43
CA GLY A 53 3.17 10.55 8.66
C GLY A 53 3.55 9.07 8.72
N GLU A 54 4.25 8.64 9.78
CA GLU A 54 4.64 7.24 9.97
C GLU A 54 3.51 6.44 10.63
N VAL A 55 3.02 5.40 9.94
CA VAL A 55 1.87 4.59 10.37
C VAL A 55 2.24 3.11 10.39
N LEU A 56 1.91 2.43 11.49
CA LEU A 56 1.98 0.98 11.59
C LEU A 56 0.57 0.38 11.53
N ILE A 57 0.30 -0.44 10.51
CA ILE A 57 -1.01 -1.08 10.33
C ILE A 57 -0.96 -2.54 10.78
N ARG A 58 -1.93 -2.94 11.61
CA ARG A 58 -2.11 -4.34 12.01
C ARG A 58 -2.60 -5.17 10.83
N CYS A 59 -1.91 -6.28 10.54
CA CYS A 59 -2.21 -7.18 9.42
C CYS A 59 -3.68 -7.61 9.32
N ASN A 60 -4.38 -7.81 10.45
CA ASN A 60 -5.79 -8.22 10.46
C ASN A 60 -6.74 -7.21 9.80
N ASN A 61 -6.36 -5.93 9.74
CA ASN A 61 -7.22 -4.86 9.21
C ASN A 61 -7.06 -4.67 7.70
N VAL A 62 -6.06 -5.29 7.09
CA VAL A 62 -5.78 -5.15 5.65
C VAL A 62 -6.72 -6.08 4.85
N LEU A 63 -7.35 -5.52 3.82
CA LEU A 63 -8.14 -6.27 2.83
C LEU A 63 -7.26 -6.69 1.65
N TYR A 64 -6.55 -5.73 1.04
CA TYR A 64 -5.55 -6.00 0.00
C TYR A 64 -4.47 -4.92 0.00
N MET A 65 -3.35 -5.24 -0.65
CA MET A 65 -2.27 -4.31 -0.97
C MET A 65 -1.95 -4.42 -2.47
N ARG A 66 -1.64 -3.29 -3.09
CA ARG A 66 -1.13 -3.23 -4.47
C ARG A 66 0.05 -2.27 -4.54
N GLY A 67 1.07 -2.61 -5.32
CA GLY A 67 2.10 -1.65 -5.68
C GLY A 67 1.49 -0.52 -6.51
N LEU A 68 1.92 0.71 -6.25
CA LEU A 68 1.76 1.78 -7.23
C LEU A 68 2.77 1.51 -8.35
N PRO A 69 2.38 1.65 -9.64
CA PRO A 69 3.39 1.79 -10.67
C PRO A 69 4.25 3.01 -10.29
N GLU A 70 5.56 2.83 -10.27
CA GLU A 70 6.47 3.97 -10.28
C GLU A 70 6.13 4.73 -11.57
N GLU A 71 5.77 6.01 -11.44
CA GLU A 71 5.80 6.90 -12.60
C GLU A 71 7.28 6.91 -13.01
N ASP A 72 7.63 6.22 -14.11
CA ASP A 72 8.91 6.39 -14.78
C ASP A 72 8.98 7.89 -15.15
N ASP A 73 9.61 8.69 -14.27
CA ASP A 73 10.11 10.01 -14.62
C ASP A 73 11.11 9.80 -15.78
N GLU A 74 10.72 10.24 -16.99
CA GLU A 74 11.67 10.54 -18.08
C GLU A 74 12.73 11.56 -17.64
#